data_AF-A0A535Q1K8-F1
#
_entry.id   AF-A0A535Q1K8-F1
#
_cell.length_a   1.000
_cell.length_b   1.000
_cell.length_c   1.000
_cell.angle_alpha   90.00
_cell.angle_beta   90.00
_cell.angle_gamma   90.00
#
_symmetry.space_group_name_H-M   'P 1'
#
loop_
_entity.id
_entity.type
_entity.pdbx_description
1 polymer ?
#
loop_
_entity_poly.entity_id
_entity_poly.type
_entity_poly.pdbx_seq_one_letter_code
_entity_poly.pdbx_strand_id
1 'polypeptide(L)'
;QDGNDEEFVRLDLMRMVEVLDGADNRIAQSSLERDKLWDARRSYGKVLMAMPKNFFAEDVAVPIAEIPEMIRRVQELARQTGLRIVTVGHAGDGNLHPTILFTDEQ
;
A
#
# COMPACT_ATOMS: atom_id res chain seq x y z
N GLN A 1 -8.52 -22.89 0.50
CA GLN A 1 -7.58 -21.77 0.71
C GLN A 1 -7.75 -20.86 -0.46
N ASP A 2 -7.94 -19.56 -0.24
CA ASP A 2 -7.94 -18.58 -1.34
C ASP A 2 -6.64 -18.67 -2.12
N GLY A 3 -6.70 -18.43 -3.43
CA GLY A 3 -5.53 -18.45 -4.29
C GLY A 3 -5.18 -19.81 -4.91
N ASN A 4 -5.86 -20.90 -4.55
CA ASN A 4 -5.55 -22.24 -5.05
C ASN A 4 -6.35 -22.66 -6.30
N ASP A 5 -7.36 -21.88 -6.68
CA ASP A 5 -8.16 -22.12 -7.88
C ASP A 5 -7.89 -21.01 -8.90
N GLU A 6 -7.36 -21.41 -10.06
CA GLU A 6 -6.92 -20.50 -11.10
C GLU A 6 -8.08 -19.71 -11.71
N GLU A 7 -9.28 -20.30 -11.80
CA GLU A 7 -10.45 -19.62 -12.33
C GLU A 7 -10.93 -18.53 -11.37
N PHE A 8 -11.03 -18.84 -10.07
CA PHE A 8 -11.39 -17.84 -9.05
C PHE A 8 -10.36 -16.71 -8.95
N VAL A 9 -9.06 -17.04 -8.96
CA VAL A 9 -7.99 -16.02 -8.94
C VAL A 9 -8.09 -15.08 -10.13
N ARG A 10 -8.39 -15.62 -11.32
CA ARG A 10 -8.57 -14.80 -12.53
C ARG A 10 -9.80 -13.89 -12.41
N LEU A 11 -10.90 -14.39 -11.86
CA LEU A 11 -12.13 -13.59 -11.64
C LEU A 11 -11.90 -12.48 -10.62
N ASP A 12 -11.15 -12.74 -9.55
CA ASP A 12 -10.79 -11.72 -8.55
C ASP A 12 -9.87 -10.67 -9.16
N LEU A 13 -8.87 -11.08 -9.95
CA LEU A 13 -8.01 -10.15 -10.67
C LEU A 13 -8.80 -9.21 -11.59
N MET A 14 -9.76 -9.74 -12.37
CA MET A 14 -10.59 -8.91 -13.24
C MET A 14 -11.41 -7.89 -12.45
N ARG A 15 -12.01 -8.31 -11.33
CA ARG A 15 -12.75 -7.42 -10.42
C ARG A 15 -11.85 -6.34 -9.82
N MET A 16 -10.64 -6.70 -9.41
CA MET A 16 -9.67 -5.74 -8.86
C MET A 16 -9.29 -4.69 -9.91
N VAL A 17 -9.07 -5.09 -11.16
CA VAL A 17 -8.71 -4.16 -12.25
C VAL A 17 -9.85 -3.19 -12.55
N GLU A 18 -11.09 -3.67 -12.56
CA GLU A 18 -12.28 -2.83 -12.74
C GLU A 18 -12.41 -1.80 -11.61
N VAL A 19 -12.26 -2.23 -10.35
CA VAL A 19 -12.34 -1.33 -9.18
C VAL A 19 -11.18 -0.32 -9.15
N LEU A 20 -10.02 -0.69 -9.68
CA LEU A 20 -8.83 0.15 -9.75
C LEU A 20 -8.75 0.97 -11.03
N ASP A 21 -9.83 1.06 -11.82
CA ASP A 21 -9.90 1.92 -12.98
C ASP A 21 -9.67 3.39 -12.55
N GLY A 22 -8.72 4.06 -13.23
CA GLY A 22 -8.23 5.39 -12.85
C GLY A 22 -7.06 5.42 -11.85
N ALA A 23 -6.64 4.29 -11.28
CA ALA A 23 -5.38 4.16 -10.56
C ALA A 23 -4.24 3.65 -11.48
N ASP A 24 -2.97 3.88 -11.13
CA ASP A 24 -1.85 3.20 -11.80
C ASP A 24 -1.89 1.70 -11.42
N ASN A 25 -2.46 0.90 -12.30
CA ASN A 25 -2.59 -0.55 -12.14
C ASN A 25 -1.90 -1.29 -13.30
N ARG A 26 -1.35 -2.48 -13.01
CA ARG A 26 -0.62 -3.32 -13.98
C ARG A 26 -0.86 -4.79 -13.69
N ILE A 27 -1.08 -5.56 -14.75
CA ILE A 27 -1.22 -7.02 -14.69
C ILE A 27 0.02 -7.66 -15.30
N ALA A 28 0.74 -8.46 -14.53
CA ALA A 28 1.88 -9.22 -15.03
C ALA A 28 1.43 -10.25 -16.09
N GLN A 29 2.07 -10.22 -17.26
CA GLN A 29 1.85 -11.15 -18.37
C GLN A 29 2.87 -12.30 -18.39
N SER A 30 3.87 -12.28 -17.50
CA SER A 30 4.92 -13.28 -17.42
C SER A 30 5.38 -13.51 -15.98
N SER A 31 6.08 -14.63 -15.72
CA SER A 31 6.75 -14.86 -14.44
C SER A 31 7.73 -13.74 -14.08
N LEU A 32 8.50 -13.26 -15.05
CA LEU A 32 9.44 -12.16 -14.87
C LEU A 32 8.74 -10.86 -14.43
N GLU A 33 7.60 -10.52 -15.03
CA GLU A 33 6.83 -9.34 -14.62
C GLU A 33 6.21 -9.52 -13.23
N ARG A 34 5.74 -10.73 -12.92
CA ARG A 34 5.21 -11.08 -11.59
C ARG A 34 6.27 -10.87 -10.52
N ASP A 35 7.49 -11.34 -10.78
CA ASP A 35 8.62 -11.21 -9.86
C ASP A 35 8.98 -9.74 -9.64
N LYS A 36 8.97 -8.92 -10.69
CA LYS A 36 9.19 -7.47 -10.58
C LYS A 36 8.14 -6.77 -9.71
N LEU A 37 6.86 -7.10 -9.87
CA LEU A 37 5.79 -6.53 -9.03
C LEU A 37 5.97 -6.93 -7.57
N TRP A 38 6.30 -8.19 -7.32
CA TRP A 38 6.57 -8.70 -5.99
C TRP A 38 7.82 -8.08 -5.36
N ASP A 39 8.89 -7.87 -6.13
CA ASP A 39 10.09 -7.19 -5.68
C ASP A 39 9.82 -5.75 -5.30
N ALA A 40 9.01 -5.03 -6.08
CA ALA A 40 8.56 -3.68 -5.72
C ALA A 40 7.82 -3.69 -4.38
N ARG A 41 6.85 -4.61 -4.17
CA ARG A 41 6.11 -4.74 -2.91
C ARG A 41 7.01 -5.06 -1.71
N ARG A 42 8.02 -5.91 -1.90
CA ARG A 42 8.99 -6.29 -0.86
C ARG A 42 10.03 -5.21 -0.57
N SER A 43 10.30 -4.33 -1.53
CA SER A 43 11.36 -3.33 -1.43
C SER A 43 10.99 -2.12 -0.57
N TYR A 44 9.73 -1.99 -0.13
CA TYR A 44 9.26 -0.85 0.66
C TYR A 44 10.18 -0.51 1.85
N GLY A 45 10.51 -1.49 2.70
CA GLY A 45 11.39 -1.25 3.85
C GLY A 45 12.81 -0.83 3.44
N LYS A 46 13.36 -1.41 2.37
CA LYS A 46 14.69 -1.03 1.84
C LYS A 46 14.68 0.41 1.33
N VAL A 47 13.61 0.80 0.64
CA VAL A 47 13.44 2.16 0.13
C VAL A 47 13.35 3.16 1.28
N LEU A 48 12.57 2.86 2.33
CA LEU A 48 12.49 3.70 3.53
C LEU A 48 13.85 3.88 4.19
N MET A 49 14.60 2.79 4.41
CA MET A 49 15.93 2.85 5.04
C MET A 49 16.97 3.60 4.21
N ALA A 50 16.80 3.68 2.89
CA ALA A 50 17.70 4.41 2.00
C ALA A 50 17.38 5.92 1.91
N MET A 51 16.23 6.37 2.43
CA MET A 51 15.90 7.79 2.44
C MET A 51 16.73 8.52 3.51
N PRO A 52 17.25 9.73 3.22
CA PRO A 52 17.95 10.55 4.21
C PRO A 52 16.94 11.26 5.15
N LYS A 53 16.07 10.48 5.80
CA LYS A 53 15.03 10.95 6.73
C LYS A 53 14.87 9.95 7.87
N ASN A 54 14.52 10.46 9.05
CA ASN A 54 14.01 9.63 10.12
C ASN A 54 12.59 9.19 9.78
N PHE A 55 12.18 8.04 10.31
CA PHE A 55 10.82 7.56 10.12
C PHE A 55 10.23 6.90 11.36
N PHE A 56 8.92 7.03 11.50
CA PHE A 56 8.12 6.29 12.44
C PHE A 56 7.07 5.50 11.66
N ALA A 57 7.13 4.17 11.73
CA ALA A 57 6.22 3.29 11.02
C ALA A 57 5.18 2.75 12.01
N GLU A 58 3.91 2.91 11.67
CA GLU A 58 2.79 2.43 12.47
C GLU A 58 2.20 1.14 11.88
N ASP A 59 1.40 0.44 12.68
CA ASP A 59 0.63 -0.74 12.29
C ASP A 59 -0.79 -0.58 12.82
N VAL A 60 -1.72 -0.26 11.91
CA VAL A 60 -3.10 0.09 12.25
C VAL A 60 -4.06 -0.78 11.46
N ALA A 61 -4.93 -1.50 12.17
CA ALA A 61 -6.03 -2.25 11.57
C ALA A 61 -7.35 -1.49 11.76
N VAL A 62 -8.10 -1.33 10.68
CA VAL A 62 -9.47 -0.77 10.67
C VAL A 62 -10.42 -1.73 9.96
N PRO A 63 -11.74 -1.67 10.19
CA PRO A 63 -12.69 -2.34 9.33
C PRO A 63 -12.44 -1.98 7.85
N ILE A 64 -12.55 -2.94 6.94
CA ILE A 64 -12.25 -2.72 5.50
C ILE A 64 -13.05 -1.52 4.94
N ALA A 65 -14.29 -1.37 5.37
CA ALA A 65 -15.17 -0.26 4.97
C ALA A 65 -14.66 1.14 5.43
N GLU A 66 -13.80 1.18 6.44
CA GLU A 66 -13.23 2.40 7.02
C GLU A 66 -11.83 2.74 6.47
N ILE A 67 -11.22 1.87 5.65
CA ILE A 67 -9.96 2.17 4.94
C ILE A 67 -9.98 3.55 4.26
N PRO A 68 -11.03 3.93 3.50
CA PRO A 68 -11.07 5.25 2.86
C PRO A 68 -11.02 6.40 3.86
N GLU A 69 -11.68 6.27 5.01
CA GLU A 69 -11.70 7.31 6.02
C GLU A 69 -10.36 7.42 6.75
N MET A 70 -9.73 6.29 7.06
CA MET A 70 -8.37 6.24 7.60
C MET A 70 -7.39 6.97 6.67
N ILE A 71 -7.42 6.67 5.37
CA ILE A 71 -6.56 7.33 4.38
C ILE A 71 -6.81 8.84 4.31
N ARG A 72 -8.08 9.29 4.31
CA ARG A 72 -8.42 10.73 4.37
C ARG A 72 -7.85 11.38 5.62
N ARG A 73 -7.95 10.72 6.78
CA ARG A 73 -7.44 11.27 8.04
C ARG A 73 -5.92 11.37 8.04
N VAL A 74 -5.22 10.36 7.50
CA VAL A 74 -3.75 10.40 7.32
C VAL A 74 -3.34 11.54 6.40
N GLN A 75 -4.04 11.72 5.27
CA GLN A 75 -3.78 12.83 4.35
C GLN A 75 -4.02 14.19 5.03
N GLU A 76 -5.08 14.32 5.81
CA GLU A 76 -5.37 15.54 6.57
C GLU A 76 -4.27 15.84 7.58
N LEU A 77 -3.81 14.85 8.34
CA LEU A 77 -2.71 15.00 9.29
C LEU A 77 -1.41 15.40 8.60
N ALA A 78 -1.11 14.81 7.43
CA ALA A 78 0.05 15.20 6.62
C ALA A 78 -0.02 16.70 6.23
N ARG A 79 -1.20 17.21 5.83
CA ARG A 79 -1.38 18.63 5.53
C ARG A 79 -1.26 19.54 6.75
N GLN A 80 -1.87 19.14 7.87
CA GLN A 80 -1.89 19.94 9.10
C GLN A 80 -0.50 20.06 9.75
N THR A 81 0.29 19.00 9.68
CA THR A 81 1.63 18.93 10.30
C THR A 81 2.75 19.35 9.37
N GLY A 82 2.52 19.35 8.04
CA GLY A 82 3.57 19.52 7.04
C GLY A 82 4.50 18.30 6.91
N LEU A 83 4.19 17.19 7.60
CA LEU A 83 4.95 15.95 7.53
C LEU A 83 4.55 15.13 6.31
N ARG A 84 5.51 14.41 5.74
CA ARG A 84 5.22 13.44 4.67
C ARG A 84 4.85 12.11 5.30
N ILE A 85 3.65 11.61 5.03
CA ILE A 85 3.20 10.29 5.49
C ILE A 85 2.99 9.38 4.28
N VAL A 86 3.68 8.25 4.25
CA VAL A 86 3.57 7.23 3.19
C VAL A 86 2.85 6.03 3.76
N THR A 87 1.76 5.59 3.11
CA THR A 87 0.97 4.46 3.61
C THR A 87 1.08 3.29 2.63
N VAL A 88 1.39 2.11 3.17
CA VAL A 88 1.25 0.80 2.49
C VAL A 88 0.39 -0.11 3.35
N GLY A 89 -0.14 -1.18 2.80
CA GLY A 89 -0.90 -2.11 3.63
C GLY A 89 -1.48 -3.29 2.89
N HIS A 90 -2.34 -3.99 3.61
CA HIS A 90 -3.08 -5.17 3.21
C HIS A 90 -4.57 -4.76 3.12
N ALA A 91 -4.97 -4.25 1.96
CA ALA A 91 -6.34 -3.73 1.80
C ALA A 91 -7.42 -4.81 2.01
N GLY A 92 -7.10 -6.08 1.81
CA GLY A 92 -8.02 -7.21 2.00
C GLY A 92 -8.35 -7.56 3.45
N ASP A 93 -7.55 -7.10 4.42
CA ASP A 93 -7.79 -7.33 5.85
C ASP A 93 -7.88 -6.04 6.68
N GLY A 94 -7.71 -4.88 6.04
CA GLY A 94 -7.82 -3.57 6.69
C GLY A 94 -6.58 -3.14 7.47
N ASN A 95 -5.47 -3.86 7.36
CA ASN A 95 -4.21 -3.50 7.97
C ASN A 95 -3.42 -2.49 7.11
N LEU A 96 -3.10 -1.33 7.68
CA LEU A 96 -2.39 -0.23 7.02
C LEU A 96 -1.22 0.23 7.89
N HIS A 97 -0.12 0.58 7.23
CA HIS A 97 1.12 1.04 7.83
C HIS A 97 1.43 2.47 7.40
N PRO A 98 0.80 3.50 8.01
CA PRO A 98 1.20 4.88 7.78
C PRO A 98 2.60 5.09 8.36
N THR A 99 3.53 5.51 7.52
CA THR A 99 4.92 5.78 7.89
C THR A 99 5.19 7.27 7.78
N ILE A 100 5.45 7.90 8.92
CA ILE A 100 5.72 9.33 9.07
C ILE A 100 7.20 9.56 8.79
N LEU A 101 7.53 10.47 7.88
CA LEU A 101 8.90 10.84 7.52
C LEU A 101 9.21 12.26 8.00
N PHE A 102 10.32 12.43 8.70
CA PHE A 102 10.73 13.70 9.31
C PHE A 102 12.26 13.89 9.27
N THR A 103 12.71 15.11 9.53
CA THR A 103 14.13 15.46 9.75
C THR A 103 14.31 15.93 11.19
N ASP A 104 15.55 16.12 11.64
CA ASP A 104 15.83 16.52 13.03
C ASP A 104 15.29 17.94 13.35
N GLU A 105 15.07 18.76 12.32
CA GLU A 105 14.52 20.11 12.43
C GLU A 105 12.99 20.17 12.48
N GLN A 106 12.31 19.04 12.21
CA GLN A 106 10.84 18.92 12.20
C GLN A 106 10.34 18.29 13.49
#